data_AF-A0A7K8T560-F1
#
_entry.id   AF-A0A7K8T560-F1
#
_cell.length_a   1.000
_cell.length_b   1.000
_cell.length_c   1.000
_cell.angle_alpha   90.00
_cell.angle_beta   90.00
_cell.angle_gamma   90.00
#
_symmetry.space_group_name_H-M   'P 1'
#
loop_
_entity.id
_entity.type
_entity.pdbx_description
1 polymer ?
#
loop_
_entity_poly.entity_id
_entity_poly.type
_entity_poly.pdbx_seq_one_letter_code
_entity_poly.pdbx_strand_id
1 'polypeptide(L)'
;QEEKDDLQEKLKLREHLSQTAGKSEATPAPSKNIDLEMKQLQCKLKNSNNEITKQLSTIKSLNNEVQEKDQRIHELQAKISRLERDLNMKRHLIEDLRSRLKANQENEKTSNETLETLERKVKALAEDCSNKKISIDSLKQRLNVATKEKSQYEQMYHKAKDELEKKDLKLTSLESKMFETECAMTELETTASQQLHGLAKQSRQALETVQKKLLLTNDKVEEFITFVKALTRELQHSIQELRTKIKQAKKMGEVRACKKGLSQESVQLAASILNVSTADLEEILEVEDDEETAKTKMEFEKDKEWLQHIQKLLEAQ
;
A
#
# COMPACT_ATOMS: atom_id res chain seq x y z
N GLN A 1 -127.18 14.87 -12.66
CA GLN A 1 -128.18 14.76 -13.75
C GLN A 1 -129.47 14.08 -13.28
N GLU A 2 -129.46 13.22 -12.24
CA GLU A 2 -130.69 12.62 -11.67
C GLU A 2 -131.48 13.50 -10.68
N GLU A 3 -130.89 14.54 -10.08
CA GLU A 3 -131.63 15.43 -9.15
C GLU A 3 -132.51 16.50 -9.82
N LYS A 4 -132.36 16.69 -11.14
CA LYS A 4 -133.16 17.69 -11.89
C LYS A 4 -134.51 17.15 -12.37
N ASP A 5 -134.65 15.83 -12.49
CA ASP A 5 -135.87 15.19 -12.99
C ASP A 5 -136.89 14.95 -11.86
N ASP A 6 -136.47 14.68 -10.62
CA ASP A 6 -137.37 14.47 -9.45
C ASP A 6 -138.09 15.78 -9.01
N LEU A 7 -137.44 16.94 -9.20
CA LEU A 7 -138.03 18.25 -8.91
C LEU A 7 -139.07 18.69 -9.96
N GLN A 8 -139.01 18.16 -11.18
CA GLN A 8 -139.97 18.47 -12.25
C GLN A 8 -141.22 17.57 -12.19
N GLU A 9 -141.11 16.36 -11.61
CA GLU A 9 -142.23 15.46 -11.38
C GLU A 9 -143.09 15.88 -10.16
N LYS A 10 -142.48 16.45 -9.12
CA LYS A 10 -143.21 16.94 -7.93
C LYS A 10 -143.97 18.26 -8.12
N LEU A 11 -143.62 19.06 -9.13
CA LEU A 11 -144.37 20.26 -9.50
C LEU A 11 -145.64 19.96 -10.33
N LYS A 12 -145.69 18.84 -11.06
CA LYS A 12 -146.86 18.45 -11.87
C LYS A 12 -148.01 17.81 -11.08
N LEU A 13 -147.74 17.29 -9.89
CA LEU A 13 -148.76 16.67 -9.03
C LEU A 13 -149.49 17.65 -8.08
N ARG A 14 -149.09 18.93 -8.06
CA ARG A 14 -149.63 19.94 -7.13
C ARG A 14 -150.66 20.91 -7.75
N GLU A 15 -150.85 20.88 -9.07
CA GLU A 15 -151.65 21.89 -9.79
C GLU A 15 -153.03 21.39 -10.27
N HIS A 16 -153.40 20.13 -10.01
CA HIS A 16 -154.66 19.53 -10.47
C HIS A 16 -155.75 19.30 -9.40
N LEU A 17 -155.59 19.81 -8.19
CA LEU A 17 -156.60 19.65 -7.12
C LEU A 17 -156.76 20.95 -6.34
N SER A 18 -157.60 21.88 -6.82
CA SER A 18 -158.50 22.75 -6.01
C SER A 18 -159.02 23.94 -6.82
N GLN A 19 -160.16 23.75 -7.49
CA GLN A 19 -161.12 24.76 -8.01
C GLN A 19 -162.13 23.94 -8.83
N THR A 20 -163.44 23.88 -8.65
CA THR A 20 -164.41 24.75 -8.01
C THR A 20 -165.69 23.91 -7.84
N ALA A 21 -166.22 23.80 -6.62
CA ALA A 21 -167.54 23.23 -6.38
C ALA A 21 -168.58 24.36 -6.45
N GLY A 22 -169.66 24.13 -7.20
CA GLY A 22 -170.79 25.06 -7.31
C GLY A 22 -172.12 24.33 -7.48
N LYS A 23 -173.06 24.66 -6.58
CA LYS A 23 -174.53 24.40 -6.53
C LYS A 23 -174.95 22.96 -6.17
N SER A 24 -175.93 22.70 -5.30
CA SER A 24 -177.11 23.46 -4.87
C SER A 24 -177.58 23.05 -3.46
N GLU A 25 -178.28 23.99 -2.80
CA GLU A 25 -179.48 23.87 -1.91
C GLU A 25 -179.75 22.57 -1.11
N ALA A 26 -180.27 22.57 0.12
CA ALA A 26 -180.82 23.57 1.02
C ALA A 26 -180.90 22.94 2.44
N THR A 27 -180.80 23.81 3.45
CA THR A 27 -181.14 23.71 4.89
C THR A 27 -182.39 22.87 5.26
N PRO A 28 -182.73 22.65 6.55
CA PRO A 28 -181.97 22.66 7.83
C PRO A 28 -182.36 21.51 8.81
N ALA A 29 -181.57 21.24 9.85
CA ALA A 29 -182.05 21.15 11.26
C ALA A 29 -180.92 20.72 12.22
N PRO A 30 -180.83 21.31 13.44
CA PRO A 30 -179.68 21.19 14.33
C PRO A 30 -179.77 19.94 15.22
N SER A 31 -178.77 19.07 15.15
CA SER A 31 -178.53 18.09 16.21
C SER A 31 -177.38 18.60 17.08
N LYS A 32 -177.58 18.63 18.41
CA LYS A 32 -176.60 19.07 19.42
C LYS A 32 -175.27 18.28 19.39
N ASN A 33 -175.19 17.25 18.54
CA ASN A 33 -174.01 16.43 18.31
C ASN A 33 -172.97 17.14 17.41
N ILE A 34 -173.43 17.81 16.34
CA ILE A 34 -172.56 18.46 15.34
C ILE A 34 -171.81 19.67 15.92
N ASP A 35 -172.46 20.46 16.79
CA ASP A 35 -171.82 21.61 17.45
C ASP A 35 -170.73 21.18 18.47
N LEU A 36 -170.94 20.02 19.11
CA LEU A 36 -169.96 19.40 20.01
C LEU A 36 -168.77 18.83 19.21
N GLU A 37 -169.01 18.18 18.07
CA GLU A 37 -167.96 17.74 17.15
C GLU A 37 -167.18 18.92 16.56
N MET A 38 -167.84 20.01 16.17
CA MET A 38 -167.16 21.20 15.64
C MET A 38 -166.27 21.86 16.68
N LYS A 39 -166.74 22.00 17.94
CA LYS A 39 -165.90 22.50 19.05
C LYS A 39 -164.75 21.55 19.38
N GLN A 40 -164.98 20.23 19.32
CA GLN A 40 -163.93 19.23 19.52
C GLN A 40 -162.87 19.32 18.41
N LEU A 41 -163.29 19.45 17.15
CA LEU A 41 -162.41 19.63 16.00
C LEU A 41 -161.65 20.97 16.09
N GLN A 42 -162.30 22.04 16.55
CA GLN A 42 -161.66 23.34 16.77
C GLN A 42 -160.61 23.28 17.89
N CYS A 43 -160.88 22.58 19.00
CA CYS A 43 -159.90 22.32 20.05
C CYS A 43 -158.74 21.45 19.54
N LYS A 44 -159.01 20.40 18.75
CA LYS A 44 -157.97 19.56 18.12
C LYS A 44 -157.10 20.37 17.16
N LEU A 45 -157.70 21.23 16.34
CA LEU A 45 -156.98 22.11 15.42
C LEU A 45 -156.11 23.11 16.18
N LYS A 46 -156.62 23.74 17.24
CA LYS A 46 -155.86 24.67 18.08
C LYS A 46 -154.69 23.97 18.79
N ASN A 47 -154.90 22.77 19.33
CA ASN A 47 -153.86 21.96 19.94
C ASN A 47 -152.80 21.54 18.92
N SER A 48 -153.23 21.08 17.74
CA SER A 48 -152.34 20.74 16.62
C SER A 48 -151.52 21.96 16.16
N ASN A 49 -152.14 23.13 16.05
CA ASN A 49 -151.47 24.38 15.66
C ASN A 49 -150.43 24.85 16.69
N ASN A 50 -150.72 24.68 17.98
CA ASN A 50 -149.75 24.95 19.06
C ASN A 50 -148.57 23.97 19.00
N GLU A 51 -148.84 22.69 18.74
CA GLU A 51 -147.80 21.68 18.57
C GLU A 51 -146.95 21.94 17.32
N ILE A 52 -147.55 22.35 16.20
CA ILE A 52 -146.85 22.79 14.98
C ILE A 52 -145.93 23.98 15.28
N THR A 53 -146.43 24.97 16.04
CA THR A 53 -145.62 26.15 16.42
C THR A 53 -144.43 25.76 17.28
N LYS A 54 -144.63 24.85 18.24
CA LYS A 54 -143.56 24.30 19.07
C LYS A 54 -142.55 23.54 18.23
N GLN A 55 -143.00 22.64 17.36
CA GLN A 55 -142.14 21.91 16.42
C GLN A 55 -141.36 22.85 15.50
N LEU A 56 -141.97 23.92 15.00
CA LEU A 56 -141.30 24.93 14.18
C LEU A 56 -140.19 25.65 14.96
N SER A 57 -140.42 25.99 16.23
CA SER A 57 -139.39 26.57 17.09
C SER A 57 -138.23 25.60 17.36
N THR A 58 -138.52 24.31 17.55
CA THR A 58 -137.52 23.25 17.69
C THR A 58 -136.72 23.09 16.41
N ILE A 59 -137.36 23.05 15.23
CA ILE A 59 -136.68 22.98 13.93
C ILE A 59 -135.75 24.18 13.75
N LYS A 60 -136.19 25.39 14.10
CA LYS A 60 -135.36 26.58 14.02
C LYS A 60 -134.13 26.49 14.94
N SER A 61 -134.31 26.00 16.18
CA SER A 61 -133.20 25.78 17.12
C SER A 61 -132.21 24.74 16.59
N LEU A 62 -132.70 23.62 16.05
CA LEU A 62 -131.87 22.58 15.46
C LEU A 62 -131.13 23.08 14.22
N ASN A 63 -131.78 23.87 13.37
CA ASN A 63 -131.12 24.47 12.20
C ASN A 63 -129.97 25.41 12.60
N ASN A 64 -130.17 26.24 13.63
CA ASN A 64 -129.09 27.07 14.17
C ASN A 64 -127.94 26.21 14.72
N GLU A 65 -128.24 25.13 15.45
CA GLU A 65 -127.23 24.21 15.98
C GLU A 65 -126.44 23.49 14.85
N VAL A 66 -127.11 23.07 13.77
CA VAL A 66 -126.46 22.51 12.58
C VAL A 66 -125.52 23.53 11.96
N GLN A 67 -125.97 24.77 11.77
CA GLN A 67 -125.14 25.84 11.21
C GLN A 67 -123.90 26.13 12.07
N GLU A 68 -124.03 26.17 13.40
CA GLU A 68 -122.90 26.33 14.33
C GLU A 68 -121.91 25.16 14.23
N LYS A 69 -122.40 23.92 14.13
CA LYS A 69 -121.57 22.73 13.95
C LYS A 69 -120.85 22.75 12.60
N ASP A 70 -121.50 23.19 11.52
CA ASP A 70 -120.89 23.31 10.20
C ASP A 70 -119.76 24.35 10.20
N GLN A 71 -119.99 25.51 10.82
CA GLN A 71 -118.93 26.51 11.00
C GLN A 71 -117.76 25.93 11.81
N ARG A 72 -118.05 25.17 12.87
CA ARG A 72 -117.02 24.53 13.68
C ARG A 72 -116.24 23.46 12.91
N ILE A 73 -116.91 22.69 12.05
CA ILE A 73 -116.28 21.72 11.16
C ILE A 73 -115.31 22.42 10.20
N HIS A 74 -115.73 23.54 9.58
CA HIS A 74 -114.86 24.32 8.71
C HIS A 74 -113.62 24.88 9.43
N GLU A 75 -113.76 25.39 10.66
CA GLU A 75 -112.62 25.84 11.48
C GLU A 75 -111.64 24.70 11.79
N LEU A 76 -112.16 23.54 12.18
CA LEU A 76 -111.35 22.36 12.46
C LEU A 76 -110.65 21.85 11.20
N GLN A 77 -111.32 21.86 10.06
CA GLN A 77 -110.74 21.48 8.78
C GLN A 77 -109.57 22.41 8.40
N ALA A 78 -109.73 23.72 8.57
CA ALA A 78 -108.65 24.68 8.35
C ALA A 78 -107.46 24.46 9.32
N LYS A 79 -107.74 24.09 10.58
CA LYS A 79 -106.71 23.73 11.56
C LYS A 79 -105.96 22.47 11.16
N ILE A 80 -106.67 21.44 10.69
CA ILE A 80 -106.08 20.18 10.19
C ILE A 80 -105.15 20.49 9.01
N SER A 81 -105.61 21.22 7.99
CA SER A 81 -104.78 21.56 6.83
C SER A 81 -103.53 22.38 7.19
N ARG A 82 -103.59 23.20 8.25
CA ARG A 82 -102.41 23.91 8.77
C ARG A 82 -101.42 22.95 9.44
N LEU A 83 -101.92 22.03 10.27
CA LEU A 83 -101.09 21.03 10.96
C LEU A 83 -100.47 20.02 9.99
N GLU A 84 -101.17 19.63 8.93
CA GLU A 84 -100.64 18.74 7.88
C GLU A 84 -99.43 19.36 7.17
N ARG A 85 -99.49 20.67 6.86
CA ARG A 85 -98.35 21.40 6.28
C ARG A 85 -97.16 21.45 7.24
N ASP A 86 -97.39 21.76 8.51
CA ASP A 86 -96.33 21.79 9.54
C ASP A 86 -95.68 20.41 9.73
N LEU A 87 -96.49 19.35 9.78
CA LEU A 87 -96.01 17.97 9.86
C LEU A 87 -95.15 17.63 8.64
N ASN A 88 -95.61 17.99 7.43
CA ASN A 88 -94.84 17.76 6.22
C ASN A 88 -93.49 18.49 6.25
N MET A 89 -93.46 19.77 6.65
CA MET A 89 -92.21 20.54 6.78
C MET A 89 -91.26 19.91 7.81
N LYS A 90 -91.76 19.50 8.98
CA LYS A 90 -90.96 18.80 10.00
C LYS A 90 -90.42 17.48 9.50
N ARG A 91 -91.18 16.72 8.72
CA ARG A 91 -90.71 15.47 8.09
C ARG A 91 -89.53 15.73 7.15
N HIS A 92 -89.60 16.76 6.31
CA HIS A 92 -88.49 17.15 5.43
C HIS A 92 -87.24 17.55 6.23
N LEU A 93 -87.43 18.36 7.29
CA LEU A 93 -86.32 18.76 8.16
C LEU A 93 -85.64 17.57 8.85
N ILE A 94 -86.42 16.59 9.32
CA ILE A 94 -85.89 15.37 9.93
C ILE A 94 -85.06 14.57 8.91
N GLU A 95 -85.53 14.44 7.67
CA GLU A 95 -84.82 13.69 6.63
C GLU A 95 -83.51 14.37 6.21
N ASP A 96 -83.52 15.68 6.09
CA ASP A 96 -82.33 16.51 5.84
C ASP A 96 -81.31 16.38 7.00
N LEU A 97 -81.77 16.42 8.26
CA LEU A 97 -80.91 16.18 9.42
C LEU A 97 -80.33 14.76 9.46
N ARG A 98 -81.12 13.73 9.09
CA ARG A 98 -80.64 12.34 8.99
C ARG A 98 -79.57 12.19 7.92
N SER A 99 -79.76 12.82 6.76
CA SER A 99 -78.79 12.81 5.66
C SER A 99 -77.47 13.48 6.06
N ARG A 100 -77.55 14.64 6.73
CA ARG A 100 -76.37 15.30 7.31
C ARG A 100 -75.65 14.46 8.35
N LEU A 101 -76.40 13.78 9.23
CA LEU A 101 -75.81 12.89 10.25
C LEU A 101 -75.04 11.74 9.59
N LYS A 102 -75.61 11.11 8.55
CA LYS A 102 -74.95 10.02 7.82
C LYS A 102 -73.68 10.50 7.12
N ALA A 103 -73.72 11.65 6.46
CA ALA A 103 -72.54 12.25 5.83
C ALA A 103 -71.44 12.56 6.86
N ASN A 104 -71.81 13.07 8.04
CA ASN A 104 -70.85 13.33 9.11
C ASN A 104 -70.23 12.04 9.65
N GLN A 105 -71.01 10.96 9.82
CA GLN A 105 -70.48 9.66 10.25
C GLN A 105 -69.50 9.05 9.24
N GLU A 106 -69.80 9.17 7.94
CA GLU A 106 -68.88 8.74 6.88
C GLU A 106 -67.59 9.58 6.88
N ASN A 107 -67.70 10.90 7.07
CA ASN A 107 -66.55 11.79 7.19
C ASN A 107 -65.71 11.55 8.46
N GLU A 108 -66.35 11.20 9.58
CA GLU A 108 -65.66 10.80 10.81
C GLU A 108 -64.87 9.51 10.60
N LYS A 109 -65.47 8.52 9.91
CA LYS A 109 -64.82 7.27 9.56
C LYS A 109 -63.58 7.50 8.68
N THR A 110 -63.70 8.29 7.61
CA THR A 110 -62.55 8.61 6.74
C THR A 110 -61.49 9.39 7.49
N SER A 111 -61.86 10.36 8.32
CA SER A 111 -60.92 11.09 9.17
C SER A 111 -60.17 10.14 10.12
N ASN A 112 -60.86 9.19 10.75
CA ASN A 112 -60.23 8.22 11.64
C ASN A 112 -59.24 7.30 10.91
N GLU A 113 -59.59 6.82 9.71
CA GLU A 113 -58.68 6.02 8.85
C GLU A 113 -57.41 6.81 8.45
N THR A 114 -57.56 8.11 8.15
CA THR A 114 -56.41 8.97 7.87
C THR A 114 -55.53 9.20 9.11
N LEU A 115 -56.13 9.38 10.28
CA LEU A 115 -55.43 9.54 11.56
C LEU A 115 -54.61 8.30 11.89
N GLU A 116 -55.21 7.11 11.77
CA GLU A 116 -54.52 5.84 12.03
C GLU A 116 -53.33 5.65 11.06
N THR A 117 -53.49 6.06 9.80
CA THR A 117 -52.42 6.01 8.80
C THR A 117 -51.28 6.96 9.12
N LEU A 118 -51.58 8.16 9.60
CA LEU A 118 -50.56 9.11 10.06
C LEU A 118 -49.86 8.60 11.31
N GLU A 119 -50.57 7.99 12.26
CA GLU A 119 -49.98 7.42 13.46
C GLU A 119 -49.00 6.28 13.12
N ARG A 120 -49.36 5.40 12.19
CA ARG A 120 -48.47 4.35 11.67
C ARG A 120 -47.21 4.95 11.03
N LYS A 121 -47.34 6.03 10.25
CA LYS A 121 -46.18 6.73 9.64
C LYS A 121 -45.28 7.37 10.70
N VAL A 122 -45.85 8.00 11.73
CA VAL A 122 -45.09 8.60 12.83
C VAL A 122 -44.30 7.53 13.59
N LYS A 123 -44.92 6.38 13.90
CA LYS A 123 -44.25 5.25 14.54
C LYS A 123 -43.07 4.72 13.71
N ALA A 124 -43.29 4.48 12.42
CA ALA A 124 -42.23 4.03 11.50
C ALA A 124 -41.07 5.05 11.39
N LEU A 125 -41.37 6.34 11.31
CA LEU A 125 -40.35 7.40 11.29
C LEU A 125 -39.59 7.49 12.61
N ALA A 126 -40.25 7.31 13.76
CA ALA A 126 -39.59 7.31 15.06
C ALA A 126 -38.60 6.14 15.21
N GLU A 127 -38.99 4.94 14.75
CA GLU A 127 -38.11 3.77 14.70
C GLU A 127 -36.90 3.99 13.78
N ASP A 128 -37.13 4.53 12.57
CA ASP A 128 -36.05 4.88 11.63
C ASP A 128 -35.08 5.92 12.21
N CYS A 129 -35.60 6.95 12.89
CA CYS A 129 -34.78 7.93 13.61
C CYS A 129 -33.94 7.29 14.72
N SER A 130 -34.50 6.34 15.48
CA SER A 130 -33.77 5.58 16.50
C SER A 130 -32.64 4.74 15.89
N ASN A 131 -32.92 4.03 14.80
CA ASN A 131 -31.93 3.21 14.08
C ASN A 131 -30.79 4.05 13.50
N LYS A 132 -31.12 5.21 12.92
CA LYS A 132 -30.12 6.19 12.43
C LYS A 132 -29.25 6.72 13.57
N LYS A 133 -29.84 6.99 14.74
CA LYS A 133 -29.08 7.41 15.93
C LYS A 133 -28.06 6.35 16.36
N ILE A 134 -28.46 5.08 16.45
CA ILE A 134 -27.55 3.96 16.76
C ILE A 134 -26.41 3.87 15.73
N SER A 135 -26.75 4.01 14.44
CA SER A 135 -25.76 3.97 13.35
C SER A 135 -24.75 5.12 13.44
N ILE A 136 -25.22 6.33 13.76
CA ILE A 136 -24.38 7.52 13.99
C ILE A 136 -23.45 7.30 15.19
N ASP A 137 -23.96 6.75 16.30
CA ASP A 137 -23.15 6.54 17.50
C ASP A 137 -22.07 5.45 17.27
N SER A 138 -22.38 4.40 16.51
CA SER A 138 -21.40 3.41 16.04
C SER A 138 -20.31 4.04 15.15
N LEU A 139 -20.70 4.91 14.21
CA LEU A 139 -19.76 5.65 13.36
C LEU A 139 -18.84 6.57 14.18
N LYS A 140 -19.38 7.29 15.15
CA LYS A 140 -18.59 8.13 16.08
C LYS A 140 -17.59 7.31 16.88
N GLN A 141 -17.99 6.14 17.37
CA GLN A 141 -17.08 5.24 18.09
C GLN A 141 -15.92 4.79 17.20
N ARG A 142 -16.20 4.36 15.96
CA ARG A 142 -15.15 3.98 14.99
C ARG A 142 -14.22 5.14 14.65
N LEU A 143 -14.77 6.34 14.47
CA LEU A 143 -13.99 7.55 14.22
C LEU A 143 -13.04 7.87 15.38
N ASN A 144 -13.51 7.72 16.62
CA ASN A 144 -12.68 7.93 17.81
C ASN A 144 -11.53 6.92 17.90
N VAL A 145 -11.77 5.64 17.57
CA VAL A 145 -10.72 4.62 17.52
C VAL A 145 -9.69 4.96 16.46
N ALA A 146 -10.11 5.23 15.22
CA ALA A 146 -9.22 5.59 14.12
C ALA A 146 -8.39 6.86 14.43
N THR A 147 -8.98 7.84 15.13
CA THR A 147 -8.27 9.05 15.56
C THR A 147 -7.17 8.76 16.57
N LYS A 148 -7.41 7.85 17.52
CA LYS A 148 -6.40 7.40 18.49
C LYS A 148 -5.27 6.62 17.82
N GLU A 149 -5.61 5.69 16.93
CA GLU A 149 -4.62 4.92 16.16
C GLU A 149 -3.76 5.82 15.29
N LYS A 150 -4.36 6.78 14.58
CA LYS A 150 -3.62 7.79 13.81
C LYS A 150 -2.61 8.54 14.69
N SER A 151 -3.04 9.02 15.86
CA SER A 151 -2.15 9.72 16.80
C SER A 151 -1.01 8.83 17.29
N GLN A 152 -1.26 7.53 17.52
CA GLN A 152 -0.22 6.56 17.89
C GLN A 152 0.80 6.36 16.75
N TYR A 153 0.34 6.19 15.51
CA TYR A 153 1.23 6.05 14.35
C TYR A 153 2.05 7.31 14.09
N GLU A 154 1.46 8.49 14.23
CA GLU A 154 2.18 9.77 14.14
C GLU A 154 3.28 9.85 15.21
N GLN A 155 2.99 9.46 16.45
CA GLN A 155 4.00 9.44 17.51
C GLN A 155 5.15 8.46 17.21
N MET A 156 4.83 7.26 16.72
CA MET A 156 5.84 6.25 16.34
C MET A 156 6.68 6.73 15.15
N TYR A 157 6.05 7.38 14.16
CA TYR A 157 6.73 7.96 13.02
C TYR A 157 7.73 9.04 13.46
N HIS A 158 7.33 9.96 14.33
CA HIS A 158 8.24 11.00 14.85
C HIS A 158 9.42 10.39 15.61
N LYS A 159 9.19 9.39 16.48
CA LYS A 159 10.28 8.69 17.18
C LYS A 159 11.26 8.02 16.21
N ALA A 160 10.74 7.29 15.22
CA ALA A 160 11.56 6.62 14.23
C ALA A 160 12.36 7.61 13.38
N LYS A 161 11.76 8.75 13.02
CA LYS A 161 12.43 9.85 12.32
C LYS A 161 13.58 10.43 13.14
N ASP A 162 13.35 10.74 14.41
CA ASP A 162 14.38 11.28 15.30
C ASP A 162 15.54 10.27 15.52
N GLU A 163 15.24 8.98 15.61
CA GLU A 163 16.25 7.92 15.69
C GLU A 163 17.07 7.81 14.40
N LEU A 164 16.42 7.92 13.24
CA LEU A 164 17.08 7.91 11.94
C LEU A 164 18.02 9.11 11.80
N GLU A 165 17.57 10.32 12.12
CA GLU A 165 18.41 11.53 12.08
C GLU A 165 19.63 11.40 13.02
N LYS A 166 19.47 10.81 14.22
CA LYS A 166 20.60 10.53 15.12
C LYS A 166 21.58 9.51 14.54
N LYS A 167 21.10 8.51 13.80
CA LYS A 167 21.96 7.50 13.15
C LYS A 167 22.70 8.10 11.97
N ASP A 168 22.03 8.96 11.21
CA ASP A 168 22.61 9.69 10.09
C ASP A 168 23.78 10.58 10.55
N LEU A 169 23.57 11.37 11.61
CA LEU A 169 24.65 12.17 12.21
C LEU A 169 25.84 11.33 12.69
N LYS A 170 25.59 10.15 13.27
CA LYS A 170 26.66 9.23 13.70
C LYS A 170 27.40 8.64 12.50
N LEU A 171 26.69 8.30 11.44
CA LEU A 171 27.25 7.78 10.20
C LEU A 171 28.15 8.82 9.55
N THR A 172 27.69 10.05 9.36
CA THR A 172 28.50 11.16 8.81
C THR A 172 29.76 11.42 9.66
N SER A 173 29.66 11.34 10.99
CA SER A 173 30.82 11.48 11.87
C SER A 173 31.84 10.34 11.70
N LEU A 174 31.37 9.09 11.53
CA LEU A 174 32.24 7.94 11.29
C LEU A 174 32.87 7.97 9.91
N GLU A 175 32.12 8.37 8.88
CA GLU A 175 32.64 8.58 7.53
C GLU A 175 33.77 9.62 7.52
N SER A 176 33.59 10.74 8.23
CA SER A 176 34.62 11.77 8.37
C SER A 176 35.89 11.21 9.03
N LYS A 177 35.74 10.45 10.12
CA LYS A 177 36.89 9.80 10.80
C LYS A 177 37.57 8.76 9.91
N MET A 178 36.79 7.97 9.17
CA MET A 178 37.32 6.99 8.24
C MET A 178 38.17 7.68 7.16
N PHE A 179 37.64 8.76 6.57
CA PHE A 179 38.36 9.57 5.59
C PHE A 179 39.65 10.17 6.17
N GLU A 180 39.61 10.71 7.40
CA GLU A 180 40.81 11.20 8.10
C GLU A 180 41.85 10.09 8.30
N THR A 181 41.43 8.90 8.72
CA THR A 181 42.33 7.76 8.92
C THR A 181 42.89 7.22 7.61
N GLU A 182 42.11 7.23 6.53
CA GLU A 182 42.56 6.85 5.19
C GLU A 182 43.61 7.83 4.70
N CYS A 183 43.37 9.14 4.83
CA CYS A 183 44.35 10.18 4.52
C CYS A 183 45.65 9.98 5.32
N ALA A 184 45.56 9.81 6.65
CA ALA A 184 46.73 9.56 7.50
C ALA A 184 47.48 8.28 7.12
N MET A 185 46.76 7.22 6.72
CA MET A 185 47.34 5.96 6.26
C MET A 185 48.09 6.14 4.93
N THR A 186 47.52 6.86 3.97
CA THR A 186 48.20 7.16 2.69
C THR A 186 49.46 8.02 2.89
N GLU A 187 49.43 8.99 3.80
CA GLU A 187 50.61 9.78 4.18
C GLU A 187 51.71 8.92 4.82
N LEU A 188 51.31 7.99 5.70
CA LEU A 188 52.25 7.05 6.31
C LEU A 188 52.85 6.09 5.29
N GLU A 189 52.04 5.53 4.38
CA GLU A 189 52.49 4.62 3.32
C GLU A 189 53.44 5.32 2.35
N THR A 190 53.13 6.55 1.95
CA THR A 190 54.01 7.35 1.09
C THR A 190 55.33 7.69 1.79
N THR A 191 55.29 8.07 3.06
CA THR A 191 56.50 8.33 3.87
C THR A 191 57.35 7.07 4.01
N ALA A 192 56.76 5.92 4.36
CA ALA A 192 57.47 4.64 4.47
C ALA A 192 58.08 4.21 3.13
N SER A 193 57.35 4.38 2.03
CA SER A 193 57.84 4.09 0.67
C SER A 193 59.04 4.97 0.30
N GLN A 194 58.99 6.26 0.62
CA GLN A 194 60.12 7.18 0.41
C GLN A 194 61.34 6.78 1.24
N GLN A 195 61.16 6.42 2.52
CA GLN A 195 62.24 5.97 3.39
C GLN A 195 62.88 4.67 2.89
N LEU A 196 62.09 3.66 2.55
CA LEU A 196 62.57 2.40 1.98
C LEU A 196 63.31 2.62 0.67
N HIS A 197 62.79 3.48 -0.22
CA HIS A 197 63.46 3.83 -1.46
C HIS A 197 64.81 4.53 -1.21
N GLY A 198 64.87 5.44 -0.24
CA GLY A 198 66.10 6.12 0.19
C GLY A 198 67.15 5.14 0.71
N LEU A 199 66.76 4.21 1.60
CA LEU A 199 67.63 3.16 2.13
C LEU A 199 68.11 2.21 1.04
N ALA A 200 67.23 1.76 0.14
CA ALA A 200 67.59 0.91 -0.98
C ALA A 200 68.61 1.58 -1.91
N LYS A 201 68.46 2.89 -2.16
CA LYS A 201 69.41 3.69 -2.94
C LYS A 201 70.78 3.77 -2.26
N GLN A 202 70.82 4.07 -0.96
CA GLN A 202 72.08 4.13 -0.19
C GLN A 202 72.78 2.78 -0.14
N SER A 203 72.03 1.71 0.10
CA SER A 203 72.54 0.33 0.10
C SER A 203 73.15 -0.04 -1.24
N ARG A 204 72.45 0.25 -2.36
CA ARG A 204 72.98 0.04 -3.72
C ARG A 204 74.29 0.79 -3.94
N GLN A 205 74.34 2.07 -3.57
CA GLN A 205 75.57 2.88 -3.70
C GLN A 205 76.72 2.30 -2.87
N ALA A 206 76.46 1.91 -1.63
CA ALA A 206 77.47 1.28 -0.77
C ALA A 206 77.97 -0.04 -1.40
N LEU A 207 77.07 -0.89 -1.88
CA LEU A 207 77.41 -2.15 -2.54
C LEU A 207 78.24 -1.92 -3.81
N GLU A 208 77.85 -0.96 -4.66
CA GLU A 208 78.63 -0.58 -5.85
C GLU A 208 80.04 -0.11 -5.49
N THR A 209 80.21 0.67 -4.41
CA THR A 209 81.55 1.10 -3.98
C THR A 209 82.40 -0.05 -3.46
N VAL A 210 81.82 -1.00 -2.72
CA VAL A 210 82.50 -2.20 -2.26
C VAL A 210 82.87 -3.10 -3.43
N GLN A 211 81.95 -3.30 -4.38
CA GLN A 211 82.20 -4.07 -5.60
C GLN A 211 83.35 -3.47 -6.42
N LYS A 212 83.39 -2.14 -6.60
CA LYS A 212 84.51 -1.45 -7.25
C LYS A 212 85.83 -1.67 -6.52
N LYS A 213 85.86 -1.56 -5.18
CA LYS A 213 87.06 -1.83 -4.38
C LYS A 213 87.51 -3.30 -4.48
N LEU A 214 86.55 -4.23 -4.51
CA LEU A 214 86.83 -5.65 -4.66
C LEU A 214 87.47 -5.93 -6.02
N LEU A 215 86.90 -5.41 -7.11
CA LEU A 215 87.48 -5.52 -8.46
C LEU A 215 88.92 -4.97 -8.48
N LEU A 216 89.15 -3.75 -7.98
CA LEU A 216 90.50 -3.17 -7.90
C LEU A 216 91.49 -4.01 -7.08
N THR A 217 91.00 -4.69 -6.03
CA THR A 217 91.85 -5.56 -5.21
C THR A 217 92.14 -6.87 -5.93
N ASN A 218 91.15 -7.42 -6.63
CA ASN A 218 91.31 -8.60 -7.47
C ASN A 218 92.31 -8.34 -8.60
N ASP A 219 92.21 -7.20 -9.29
CA ASP A 219 93.17 -6.78 -10.32
C ASP A 219 94.60 -6.74 -9.76
N LYS A 220 94.79 -6.18 -8.56
CA LYS A 220 96.09 -6.20 -7.87
C LYS A 220 96.57 -7.61 -7.53
N VAL A 221 95.68 -8.49 -7.09
CA VAL A 221 96.02 -9.90 -6.82
C VAL A 221 96.46 -10.59 -8.11
N GLU A 222 95.77 -10.36 -9.22
CA GLU A 222 96.16 -10.88 -10.54
C GLU A 222 97.52 -10.33 -11.00
N GLU A 223 97.80 -9.03 -10.77
CA GLU A 223 99.12 -8.43 -10.98
C GLU A 223 100.19 -9.12 -10.12
N PHE A 224 99.92 -9.37 -8.83
CA PHE A 224 100.82 -10.09 -7.94
C PHE A 224 101.06 -11.53 -8.40
N ILE A 225 100.01 -12.27 -8.79
CA ILE A 225 100.14 -13.63 -9.34
C ILE A 225 101.03 -13.60 -10.59
N THR A 226 100.82 -12.61 -11.47
CA THR A 226 101.63 -12.43 -12.68
C THR A 226 103.09 -12.13 -12.34
N PHE A 227 103.33 -11.24 -11.38
CA PHE A 227 104.66 -10.93 -10.86
C PHE A 227 105.34 -12.17 -10.27
N VAL A 228 104.66 -12.93 -9.40
CA VAL A 228 105.21 -14.16 -8.79
C VAL A 228 105.52 -15.20 -9.88
N LYS A 229 104.65 -15.37 -10.88
CA LYS A 229 104.91 -16.25 -12.03
C LYS A 229 106.15 -15.81 -12.80
N ALA A 230 106.31 -14.52 -13.07
CA ALA A 230 107.48 -13.97 -13.76
C ALA A 230 108.77 -14.16 -12.93
N LEU A 231 108.74 -13.83 -11.64
CA LEU A 231 109.86 -14.00 -10.72
C LEU A 231 110.30 -15.46 -10.61
N THR A 232 109.33 -16.38 -10.53
CA THR A 232 109.62 -17.82 -10.46
C THR A 232 110.32 -18.31 -11.73
N ARG A 233 109.88 -17.84 -12.91
CA ARG A 233 110.54 -18.15 -14.20
C ARG A 233 111.95 -17.55 -14.27
N GLU A 234 112.13 -16.31 -13.84
CA GLU A 234 113.44 -15.65 -13.84
C GLU A 234 114.42 -16.36 -12.89
N LEU A 235 113.96 -16.74 -11.69
CA LEU A 235 114.75 -17.51 -10.74
C LEU A 235 115.13 -18.88 -11.31
N GLN A 236 114.18 -19.57 -11.94
CA GLN A 236 114.44 -20.85 -12.62
C GLN A 236 115.49 -20.67 -13.74
N HIS A 237 115.35 -19.63 -14.56
CA HIS A 237 116.29 -19.34 -15.64
C HIS A 237 117.69 -19.05 -15.09
N SER A 238 117.78 -18.22 -14.04
CA SER A 238 119.03 -17.91 -13.35
C SER A 238 119.69 -19.14 -12.74
N ILE A 239 118.93 -20.03 -12.09
CA ILE A 239 119.44 -21.30 -11.55
C ILE A 239 119.96 -22.19 -12.69
N GLN A 240 119.22 -22.30 -13.80
CA GLN A 240 119.67 -23.05 -14.97
C GLN A 240 120.95 -22.46 -15.56
N GLU A 241 121.04 -21.15 -15.70
CA GLU A 241 122.22 -20.45 -16.19
C GLU A 241 123.42 -20.61 -15.25
N LEU A 242 123.21 -20.59 -13.94
CA LEU A 242 124.25 -20.86 -12.96
C LEU A 242 124.73 -22.32 -13.06
N ARG A 243 123.81 -23.27 -13.20
CA ARG A 243 124.15 -24.70 -13.37
C ARG A 243 124.90 -24.94 -14.69
N THR A 244 124.53 -24.28 -15.79
CA THR A 244 125.27 -24.39 -17.06
C THR A 244 126.66 -23.75 -16.97
N LYS A 245 126.80 -22.61 -16.30
CA LYS A 245 128.10 -21.98 -16.01
C LYS A 245 128.97 -22.86 -15.12
N ILE A 246 128.41 -23.48 -14.08
CA ILE A 246 129.12 -24.46 -13.22
C ILE A 246 129.56 -25.66 -14.07
N LYS A 247 128.72 -26.17 -14.96
CA LYS A 247 129.06 -27.25 -15.88
C LYS A 247 130.20 -26.88 -16.84
N GLN A 248 130.16 -25.67 -17.42
CA GLN A 248 131.25 -25.17 -18.28
C GLN A 248 132.55 -24.94 -17.50
N ALA A 249 132.47 -24.43 -16.27
CA ALA A 249 133.61 -24.23 -15.39
C ALA A 249 134.24 -25.57 -14.95
N LYS A 250 133.42 -26.60 -14.70
CA LYS A 250 133.89 -27.97 -14.45
C LYS A 250 134.57 -28.58 -15.68
N LYS A 251 133.97 -28.48 -16.87
CA LYS A 251 134.62 -28.91 -18.13
C LYS A 251 135.96 -28.19 -18.37
N MET A 252 136.06 -26.88 -18.10
CA MET A 252 137.34 -26.15 -18.20
C MET A 252 138.35 -26.51 -17.09
N GLY A 253 137.90 -27.01 -15.95
CA GLY A 253 138.74 -27.51 -14.85
C GLY A 253 139.39 -28.85 -15.19
N GLU A 254 138.65 -29.77 -15.80
CA GLU A 254 139.17 -31.08 -16.25
C GLU A 254 140.15 -30.95 -17.42
N VAL A 255 139.86 -30.06 -18.38
CA VAL A 255 140.77 -29.79 -19.53
C VAL A 255 142.11 -29.17 -19.08
N ARG A 256 142.19 -28.53 -17.91
CA ARG A 256 143.42 -27.92 -17.39
C ARG A 256 144.26 -28.88 -16.53
N ALA A 257 143.68 -29.97 -16.01
CA ALA A 257 144.40 -30.97 -15.23
C ALA A 257 145.19 -31.97 -16.10
N CYS A 258 144.74 -32.26 -17.34
CA CYS A 258 145.42 -33.21 -18.24
C CYS A 258 146.69 -32.68 -18.93
N LYS A 259 146.96 -31.37 -18.95
CA LYS A 259 148.10 -30.78 -19.70
C LYS A 259 149.48 -30.82 -19.02
N LYS A 260 149.63 -31.54 -17.89
CA LYS A 260 150.91 -31.61 -17.14
C LYS A 260 151.68 -32.93 -17.28
N GLY A 261 151.17 -33.90 -18.06
CA GLY A 261 151.70 -35.26 -18.09
C GLY A 261 152.61 -35.62 -19.25
N LEU A 262 152.26 -35.32 -20.51
CA LEU A 262 152.90 -35.97 -21.66
C LEU A 262 153.09 -35.01 -22.85
N SER A 263 154.36 -34.90 -23.27
CA SER A 263 154.89 -34.02 -24.33
C SER A 263 154.28 -34.34 -25.71
N GLN A 264 154.01 -33.30 -26.51
CA GLN A 264 153.44 -33.38 -27.87
C GLN A 264 154.21 -34.33 -28.82
N GLU A 265 155.50 -34.58 -28.54
CA GLU A 265 156.33 -35.54 -29.28
C GLU A 265 155.91 -37.00 -29.01
N SER A 266 155.40 -37.32 -27.82
CA SER A 266 154.94 -38.68 -27.47
C SER A 266 153.57 -39.02 -28.07
N VAL A 267 152.69 -38.03 -28.21
CA VAL A 267 151.37 -38.17 -28.86
C VAL A 267 151.53 -38.33 -30.38
N GLN A 268 152.46 -37.59 -31.01
CA GLN A 268 152.78 -37.78 -32.42
C GLN A 268 153.48 -39.12 -32.70
N LEU A 269 154.31 -39.60 -31.78
CA LEU A 269 154.94 -40.92 -31.90
C LEU A 269 153.91 -42.05 -31.77
N ALA A 270 152.97 -41.96 -30.82
CA ALA A 270 151.89 -42.93 -30.67
C ALA A 270 150.93 -42.93 -31.87
N ALA A 271 150.55 -41.74 -32.37
CA ALA A 271 149.77 -41.59 -33.60
C ALA A 271 150.49 -42.19 -34.83
N SER A 272 151.82 -42.05 -34.91
CA SER A 272 152.63 -42.61 -36.00
C SER A 272 152.86 -44.13 -35.87
N ILE A 273 152.97 -44.68 -34.65
CA ILE A 273 153.08 -46.13 -34.41
C ILE A 273 151.73 -46.84 -34.64
N LEU A 274 150.63 -46.21 -34.23
CA LEU A 274 149.28 -46.77 -34.30
C LEU A 274 148.53 -46.40 -35.60
N ASN A 275 149.17 -45.62 -36.48
CA ASN A 275 148.64 -45.17 -37.78
C ASN A 275 147.22 -44.57 -37.69
N VAL A 276 146.99 -43.74 -36.66
CA VAL A 276 145.72 -43.05 -36.35
C VAL A 276 145.98 -41.55 -36.19
N SER A 277 145.01 -40.72 -36.55
CA SER A 277 145.19 -39.27 -36.49
C SER A 277 145.20 -38.76 -35.04
N THR A 278 145.86 -37.63 -34.81
CA THR A 278 145.96 -37.01 -33.48
C THR A 278 144.59 -36.57 -32.92
N ALA A 279 143.63 -36.22 -33.78
CA ALA A 279 142.26 -35.89 -33.37
C ALA A 279 141.47 -37.14 -32.95
N ASP A 280 141.63 -38.25 -33.69
CA ASP A 280 140.95 -39.52 -33.36
C ASP A 280 141.47 -40.10 -32.04
N LEU A 281 142.75 -39.86 -31.71
CA LEU A 281 143.31 -40.24 -30.41
C LEU A 281 142.76 -39.38 -29.25
N GLU A 282 142.41 -38.13 -29.52
CA GLU A 282 141.89 -37.17 -28.54
C GLU A 282 140.38 -37.41 -28.28
N GLU A 283 139.62 -37.84 -29.29
CA GLU A 283 138.21 -38.26 -29.16
C GLU A 283 138.05 -39.60 -28.42
N ILE A 284 138.96 -40.56 -28.61
CA ILE A 284 138.96 -41.84 -27.86
C ILE A 284 139.28 -41.64 -26.37
N LEU A 285 139.97 -40.54 -26.01
CA LEU A 285 140.33 -40.18 -24.64
C LEU A 285 139.28 -39.28 -23.95
N GLU A 286 138.30 -38.75 -24.69
CA GLU A 286 137.11 -38.11 -24.09
C GLU A 286 136.12 -39.20 -23.64
N VAL A 287 136.35 -39.74 -22.43
CA VAL A 287 135.31 -40.48 -21.71
C VAL A 287 134.33 -39.46 -21.14
N GLU A 288 133.15 -39.33 -21.74
CA GLU A 288 132.04 -38.62 -21.11
C GLU A 288 131.61 -39.38 -19.84
N ASP A 289 131.62 -38.69 -18.69
CA ASP A 289 131.13 -39.24 -17.42
C ASP A 289 129.60 -39.34 -17.44
N ASP A 290 129.11 -40.53 -17.80
CA ASP A 290 127.68 -40.89 -17.82
C ASP A 290 126.96 -40.65 -16.48
N GLU A 291 127.69 -40.57 -15.34
CA GLU A 291 127.08 -40.31 -14.03
C GLU A 291 126.70 -38.83 -13.83
N GLU A 292 127.43 -37.89 -14.45
CA GLU A 292 127.19 -36.45 -14.30
C GLU A 292 126.01 -35.97 -15.19
N THR A 293 125.81 -36.61 -16.35
CA THR A 293 124.67 -36.33 -17.24
C THR A 293 123.33 -36.85 -16.66
N ALA A 294 123.35 -37.93 -15.89
CA ALA A 294 122.17 -38.47 -15.20
C ALA A 294 121.73 -37.59 -14.01
N LYS A 295 122.67 -37.10 -13.19
CA LYS A 295 122.38 -36.19 -12.05
C LYS A 295 121.73 -34.89 -12.51
N THR A 296 122.22 -34.30 -13.60
CA THR A 296 121.69 -33.05 -14.15
C THR A 296 120.27 -33.16 -14.71
N LYS A 297 119.90 -34.30 -15.33
CA LYS A 297 118.52 -34.57 -15.75
C LYS A 297 117.58 -34.72 -14.56
N MET A 298 118.02 -35.39 -13.49
CA MET A 298 117.22 -35.57 -12.28
C MET A 298 116.96 -34.24 -11.55
N GLU A 299 117.95 -33.34 -11.53
CA GLU A 299 117.80 -31.99 -10.98
C GLU A 299 116.87 -31.09 -11.81
N PHE A 300 116.85 -31.25 -13.14
CA PHE A 300 115.93 -30.53 -14.01
C PHE A 300 114.46 -30.95 -13.80
N GLU A 301 114.20 -32.24 -13.59
CA GLU A 301 112.84 -32.72 -13.32
C GLU A 301 112.35 -32.22 -11.94
N LYS A 302 113.22 -32.16 -10.93
CA LYS A 302 112.91 -31.56 -9.62
C LYS A 302 112.51 -30.08 -9.72
N ASP A 303 113.22 -29.30 -10.54
CA ASP A 303 112.87 -27.88 -10.75
C ASP A 303 111.50 -27.73 -11.45
N LYS A 304 111.18 -28.65 -12.37
CA LYS A 304 109.90 -28.67 -13.08
C LYS A 304 108.75 -29.07 -12.16
N GLU A 305 108.96 -30.05 -11.29
CA GLU A 305 108.01 -30.41 -10.22
C GLU A 305 107.78 -29.24 -9.25
N TRP A 306 108.85 -28.51 -8.90
CA TRP A 306 108.76 -27.35 -8.02
C TRP A 306 107.98 -26.19 -8.65
N LEU A 307 108.18 -25.93 -9.94
CA LEU A 307 107.41 -24.94 -10.69
C LEU A 307 105.93 -25.31 -10.82
N GLN A 308 105.63 -26.59 -11.03
CA GLN A 308 104.25 -27.09 -11.03
C GLN A 308 103.60 -26.95 -9.65
N HIS A 309 104.36 -27.13 -8.56
CA HIS A 309 103.86 -26.93 -7.21
C HIS A 309 103.49 -25.46 -6.95
N ILE A 310 104.34 -24.52 -7.35
CA ILE A 310 104.06 -23.07 -7.25
C ILE A 310 102.86 -22.68 -8.11
N GLN A 311 102.74 -23.23 -9.31
CA GLN A 311 101.60 -22.93 -10.16
C GLN A 311 100.28 -23.44 -9.58
N LYS A 312 100.26 -24.64 -8.98
CA LYS A 312 99.09 -25.17 -8.26
C LYS A 312 98.72 -24.32 -7.03
N LEU A 313 99.70 -23.78 -6.31
CA LEU A 313 99.45 -22.89 -5.18
C LEU A 313 98.82 -21.55 -5.63
N LEU A 314 99.23 -21.04 -6.78
CA LEU A 314 98.68 -19.79 -7.35
C LEU A 314 97.32 -19.97 -8.03
N GLU A 315 96.96 -21.19 -8.44
CA GLU A 315 95.64 -21.52 -9.02
C GLU A 315 94.60 -21.92 -7.95
N ALA A 316 95.03 -22.13 -6.70
CA ALA A 316 94.16 -22.50 -5.57
C ALA A 316 93.69 -21.30 -4.72
N GLN A 317 94.10 -20.07 -5.07
CA GLN A 317 93.64 -18.80 -4.44
C GLN A 317 92.78 -18.00 -5.41
#